data_AF-A0A9Q3DMG6-F1
#
_entry.id   AF-A0A9Q3DMG6-F1
#
_cell.length_a   1.000
_cell.length_b   1.000
_cell.length_c   1.000
_cell.angle_alpha   90.00
_cell.angle_beta   90.00
_cell.angle_gamma   90.00
#
_symmetry.space_group_name_H-M   'P 1'
#
loop_
_entity.id
_entity.type
_entity.pdbx_description
1 polymer ?
#
loop_
_entity_poly.entity_id
_entity_poly.type
_entity_poly.pdbx_seq_one_letter_code
_entity_poly.pdbx_strand_id
1 'polypeptide(L)'
;MGHLTKEASPSGNSGAPEFKTPSMKAPSSCDGHKAHKLRGFLPSCHLNFHNYPEKFFSDRKKVLYSNLFLTGRARKCIERYLSNISNEDPSNHLKNWKLFEAQLFTLFGDLNEVRKSE
;
A
#
# COMPACT_ATOMS: atom_id res chain seq x y z
N MET A 1 -61.28 -25.49 4.30
CA MET A 1 -60.89 -25.17 2.91
C MET A 1 -60.75 -23.65 2.79
N GLY A 2 -59.64 -23.17 2.18
CA GLY A 2 -59.45 -21.76 1.77
C GLY A 2 -58.52 -20.93 2.68
N HIS A 3 -57.20 -20.95 2.43
CA HIS A 3 -56.32 -19.85 1.95
C HIS A 3 -55.91 -18.80 3.02
N LEU A 4 -54.62 -18.77 3.43
CA LEU A 4 -53.49 -17.95 2.90
C LEU A 4 -53.68 -16.45 3.27
N THR A 5 -52.85 -15.80 4.09
CA THR A 5 -51.45 -15.42 3.81
C THR A 5 -50.62 -15.14 5.08
N LYS A 6 -49.31 -15.31 4.89
CA LYS A 6 -48.19 -15.09 5.82
C LYS A 6 -47.60 -13.71 5.53
N GLU A 7 -47.54 -12.83 6.53
CA GLU A 7 -46.84 -11.54 6.42
C GLU A 7 -45.63 -11.60 7.38
N ALA A 8 -44.47 -11.90 6.81
CA ALA A 8 -43.19 -11.78 7.49
C ALA A 8 -42.68 -10.35 7.30
N SER A 9 -42.39 -9.65 8.39
CA SER A 9 -41.70 -8.36 8.35
C SER A 9 -40.27 -8.56 7.85
N PRO A 10 -39.80 -7.90 6.77
CA PRO A 10 -38.39 -7.81 6.50
C PRO A 10 -37.84 -6.66 7.35
N SER A 11 -37.09 -7.01 8.41
CA SER A 11 -36.17 -6.08 9.04
C SER A 11 -35.14 -5.69 7.98
N GLY A 12 -35.23 -4.47 7.49
CA GLY A 12 -34.33 -3.91 6.49
C GLY A 12 -32.93 -3.79 7.06
N ASN A 13 -32.11 -4.83 6.86
CA ASN A 13 -30.69 -4.71 7.07
C ASN A 13 -30.12 -3.96 5.86
N SER A 14 -30.04 -2.63 5.99
CA SER A 14 -29.33 -1.75 5.06
C SER A 14 -27.83 -2.03 5.14
N GLY A 15 -27.42 -3.21 4.67
CA GLY A 15 -26.03 -3.47 4.31
C GLY A 15 -25.74 -2.61 3.09
N ALA A 16 -25.01 -1.51 3.31
CA ALA A 16 -24.38 -0.78 2.21
C ALA A 16 -23.70 -1.82 1.29
N PRO A 17 -23.78 -1.68 -0.04
CA PRO A 17 -23.08 -2.57 -0.93
C PRO A 17 -21.60 -2.51 -0.55
N GLU A 18 -21.11 -3.61 0.02
CA GLU A 18 -19.69 -3.83 0.27
C GLU A 18 -19.02 -3.54 -1.07
N PHE A 19 -18.27 -2.43 -1.15
CA PHE A 19 -17.61 -2.03 -2.37
C PHE A 19 -16.58 -3.11 -2.68
N LYS A 20 -16.99 -4.13 -3.43
CA LYS A 20 -16.12 -5.21 -3.85
C LYS A 20 -15.25 -4.65 -4.96
N THR A 21 -14.15 -4.04 -4.57
CA THR A 21 -13.07 -3.73 -5.50
C THR A 21 -12.74 -4.99 -6.29
N PRO A 22 -12.60 -4.90 -7.63
CA PRO A 22 -12.12 -6.00 -8.44
C PRO A 22 -10.85 -6.59 -7.81
N SER A 23 -10.69 -7.91 -7.87
CA SER A 23 -9.49 -8.60 -7.40
C SER A 23 -8.24 -7.83 -7.85
N MET A 24 -7.59 -7.17 -6.91
CA MET A 24 -6.61 -6.14 -7.25
C MET A 24 -5.32 -6.76 -7.73
N LYS A 25 -4.78 -6.20 -8.82
CA LYS A 25 -3.47 -6.60 -9.31
C LYS A 25 -2.40 -6.18 -8.30
N ALA A 26 -1.42 -7.06 -8.11
CA ALA A 26 -0.22 -6.73 -7.36
C ALA A 26 0.45 -5.47 -7.97
N PRO A 27 1.16 -4.66 -7.16
CA PRO A 27 1.89 -3.51 -7.66
C PRO A 27 2.82 -3.88 -8.82
N SER A 28 2.98 -2.97 -9.78
CA SER A 28 4.03 -3.10 -10.78
C SER A 28 5.40 -2.97 -10.14
N SER A 29 6.41 -3.62 -10.72
CA SER A 29 7.78 -3.51 -10.22
C SER A 29 8.33 -2.10 -10.40
N CYS A 30 9.05 -1.61 -9.38
CA CYS A 30 9.70 -0.30 -9.38
C CYS A 30 11.21 -0.48 -9.40
N ASP A 31 11.86 -0.08 -10.50
CA ASP A 31 13.31 -0.23 -10.68
C ASP A 31 14.14 0.98 -10.22
N GLY A 32 13.48 2.09 -9.87
CA GLY A 32 14.12 3.32 -9.42
C GLY A 32 14.78 4.17 -10.52
N HIS A 33 14.51 3.89 -11.81
CA HIS A 33 15.08 4.68 -12.92
C HIS A 33 14.17 5.81 -13.40
N LYS A 34 12.85 5.65 -13.28
CA LYS A 34 11.88 6.63 -13.79
C LYS A 34 10.92 7.04 -12.68
N ALA A 35 10.86 8.34 -12.37
CA ALA A 35 9.99 8.87 -11.32
C ALA A 35 8.50 8.52 -11.54
N HIS A 36 8.03 8.44 -12.80
CA HIS A 36 6.64 8.02 -13.07
C HIS A 36 6.34 6.58 -12.66
N LYS A 37 7.33 5.68 -12.59
CA LYS A 37 7.11 4.31 -12.09
C LYS A 37 6.79 4.31 -10.60
N LEU A 38 7.33 5.29 -9.84
CA LEU A 38 6.96 5.48 -8.44
C LEU A 38 5.48 5.91 -8.30
N ARG A 39 4.97 6.72 -9.24
CA ARG A 39 3.56 7.17 -9.27
C ARG A 39 2.55 6.06 -9.56
N GLY A 40 2.94 4.98 -10.23
CA GLY A 40 2.09 3.79 -10.36
C GLY A 40 2.21 2.88 -9.13
N PHE A 41 3.43 2.74 -8.61
CA PHE A 41 3.76 1.80 -7.55
C PHE A 41 3.13 2.16 -6.20
N LEU A 42 3.32 3.39 -5.71
CA LEU A 42 2.87 3.80 -4.37
C LEU A 42 1.34 3.80 -4.23
N PRO A 43 0.56 4.39 -5.16
CA PRO A 43 -0.91 4.30 -5.10
C PRO A 43 -1.42 2.86 -5.12
N SER A 44 -0.76 1.97 -5.88
CA SER A 44 -1.11 0.54 -5.90
C SER A 44 -0.86 -0.12 -4.55
N CYS A 45 0.22 0.24 -3.85
CA CYS A 45 0.48 -0.23 -2.49
C CYS A 45 -0.60 0.26 -1.52
N HIS A 46 -0.88 1.57 -1.50
CA HIS A 46 -1.92 2.16 -0.63
C HIS A 46 -3.27 1.50 -0.82
N LEU A 47 -3.68 1.24 -2.06
CA LEU A 47 -4.95 0.62 -2.34
C LEU A 47 -5.00 -0.85 -1.87
N ASN A 48 -3.90 -1.60 -2.00
CA ASN A 48 -3.79 -2.94 -1.41
C ASN A 48 -3.87 -2.90 0.13
N PHE A 49 -3.24 -1.92 0.78
CA PHE A 49 -3.29 -1.78 2.23
C PHE A 49 -4.68 -1.43 2.75
N HIS A 50 -5.40 -0.59 2.01
CA HIS A 50 -6.77 -0.20 2.32
C HIS A 50 -7.75 -1.36 2.15
N ASN A 51 -7.57 -2.20 1.13
CA ASN A 51 -8.48 -3.31 0.84
C ASN A 51 -8.24 -4.55 1.70
N TYR A 52 -7.04 -4.71 2.26
CA TYR A 52 -6.70 -5.84 3.14
C TYR A 52 -6.14 -5.36 4.49
N PRO A 53 -6.90 -4.58 5.28
CA PRO A 53 -6.44 -4.01 6.53
C PRO A 53 -6.01 -5.10 7.54
N GLU A 54 -6.62 -6.28 7.49
CA GLU A 54 -6.26 -7.46 8.30
C GLU A 54 -4.90 -8.07 7.91
N LYS A 55 -4.46 -7.90 6.66
CA LYS A 55 -3.13 -8.34 6.20
C LYS A 55 -2.09 -7.26 6.46
N PHE A 56 -2.46 -5.99 6.35
CA PHE A 56 -1.58 -4.84 6.41
C PHE A 56 -1.78 -3.97 7.65
N PHE A 57 -2.13 -4.57 8.79
CA PHE A 57 -2.37 -3.87 10.05
C PHE A 57 -1.14 -3.19 10.65
N SER A 58 0.07 -3.59 10.24
CA SER A 58 1.30 -2.97 10.72
C SER A 58 2.11 -2.40 9.57
N ASP A 59 2.75 -1.27 9.85
CA ASP A 59 3.63 -0.61 8.90
C ASP A 59 4.79 -1.51 8.47
N ARG A 60 5.27 -2.38 9.36
CA ARG A 60 6.25 -3.42 8.99
C ARG A 60 5.78 -4.31 7.86
N LYS A 61 4.52 -4.75 7.88
CA LYS A 61 3.98 -5.58 6.80
C LYS A 61 3.82 -4.79 5.50
N LYS A 62 3.40 -3.52 5.58
CA LYS A 62 3.32 -2.62 4.42
C LYS A 62 4.69 -2.45 3.77
N VAL A 63 5.71 -2.12 4.56
CA VAL A 63 7.10 -1.95 4.10
C VAL A 63 7.64 -3.24 3.49
N LEU A 64 7.46 -4.39 4.16
CA LEU A 64 7.93 -5.69 3.63
C LEU A 64 7.24 -6.04 2.31
N TYR A 65 5.93 -5.84 2.20
CA TYR A 65 5.19 -6.11 0.97
C TYR A 65 5.67 -5.24 -0.18
N SER A 66 5.79 -3.93 0.02
CA SER A 66 6.30 -3.02 -0.99
C SER A 66 7.72 -3.35 -1.44
N ASN A 67 8.59 -3.80 -0.52
CA ASN A 67 9.95 -4.22 -0.86
C ASN A 67 10.02 -5.37 -1.88
N LEU A 68 9.04 -6.28 -1.90
CA LEU A 68 9.01 -7.40 -2.85
C LEU A 68 8.93 -6.94 -4.32
N PHE A 69 8.41 -5.74 -4.55
CA PHE A 69 8.21 -5.18 -5.88
C PHE A 69 9.31 -4.18 -6.27
N LEU A 70 10.24 -3.89 -5.36
CA LEU A 70 11.42 -3.11 -5.69
C LEU A 70 12.43 -3.98 -6.43
N THR A 71 12.93 -3.48 -7.55
CA THR A 71 13.89 -4.18 -8.40
C THR A 71 15.04 -3.25 -8.78
N GLY A 72 16.06 -3.79 -9.46
CA GLY A 72 17.14 -2.98 -10.06
C GLY A 72 17.81 -2.02 -9.07
N ARG A 73 17.87 -0.74 -9.46
CA ARG A 73 18.49 0.32 -8.64
C ARG A 73 17.71 0.56 -7.36
N ALA A 74 16.38 0.52 -7.39
CA ALA A 74 15.55 0.75 -6.20
C ALA A 74 15.86 -0.25 -5.09
N ARG A 75 15.93 -1.53 -5.44
CA ARG A 75 16.30 -2.59 -4.50
C ARG A 75 17.68 -2.38 -3.90
N LYS A 76 18.70 -2.10 -4.72
CA LYS A 76 20.07 -1.85 -4.25
C LYS A 76 20.16 -0.64 -3.31
N CYS A 77 19.43 0.42 -3.60
CA CYS A 77 19.36 1.62 -2.76
C CYS A 77 18.73 1.31 -1.40
N ILE A 78 17.63 0.55 -1.37
CA ILE A 78 17.01 0.14 -0.11
C ILE A 78 17.88 -0.86 0.65
N GLU A 79 18.52 -1.83 0.00
CA GLU A 79 19.47 -2.74 0.67
C GLU A 79 20.63 -1.97 1.32
N ARG A 80 21.18 -0.94 0.63
CA ARG A 80 22.17 -0.04 1.22
C ARG A 80 21.61 0.78 2.37
N TYR A 81 20.41 1.31 2.24
CA TYR A 81 19.73 2.02 3.32
C TYR A 81 19.63 1.10 4.54
N LEU A 82 19.05 -0.09 4.40
CA LEU A 82 18.94 -1.09 5.48
C LEU A 82 20.31 -1.49 6.06
N SER A 83 21.35 -1.63 5.23
CA SER A 83 22.70 -1.98 5.68
C SER A 83 23.36 -0.84 6.47
N ASN A 84 23.22 0.41 6.01
CA ASN A 84 23.78 1.58 6.68
C ASN A 84 23.14 1.82 8.04
N ILE A 85 21.85 1.51 8.17
CA ILE A 85 21.13 1.68 9.44
C ILE A 85 21.29 0.47 10.36
N SER A 86 21.91 -0.63 9.94
CA SER A 86 22.19 -1.76 10.83
C SER A 86 23.19 -1.42 11.96
N ASN A 87 23.80 -0.24 11.93
CA ASN A 87 24.63 0.30 13.00
C ASN A 87 23.82 1.03 14.11
N GLU A 88 22.57 1.40 13.83
CA GLU A 88 21.54 1.74 14.82
C GLU A 88 20.50 0.60 14.84
N ASP A 89 19.53 0.57 15.75
CA ASP A 89 18.55 -0.53 15.78
C ASP A 89 17.87 -0.69 14.39
N PRO A 90 18.15 -1.78 13.63
CA PRO A 90 17.63 -1.97 12.27
C PRO A 90 16.09 -2.05 12.23
N SER A 91 15.47 -2.18 13.41
CA SER A 91 14.03 -2.31 13.59
C SER A 91 13.26 -1.01 13.37
N ASN A 92 13.86 0.19 13.49
CA ASN A 92 13.07 1.43 13.51
C ASN A 92 12.55 1.86 12.12
N HIS A 93 13.35 1.66 11.06
CA HIS A 93 13.01 2.13 9.72
C HIS A 93 12.06 1.21 8.96
N LEU A 94 12.02 -0.07 9.33
CA LEU A 94 11.02 -1.01 8.84
C LEU A 94 9.67 -0.87 9.57
N LYS A 95 9.60 -0.12 10.68
CA LYS A 95 8.37 0.05 11.47
C LYS A 95 7.50 1.22 11.05
N ASN A 96 7.97 2.10 10.17
CA ASN A 96 7.24 3.30 9.78
C ASN A 96 7.07 3.39 8.26
N TRP A 97 5.84 3.19 7.81
CA TRP A 97 5.48 3.25 6.40
C TRP A 97 5.74 4.65 5.81
N LYS A 98 5.40 5.70 6.56
CA LYS A 98 5.56 7.09 6.09
C LYS A 98 7.01 7.46 5.87
N LEU A 99 7.91 6.99 6.75
CA LEU A 99 9.34 7.22 6.58
C LEU A 99 9.89 6.47 5.36
N PHE A 100 9.47 5.23 5.16
CA PHE A 100 9.83 4.46 3.96
C PHE A 100 9.33 5.13 2.67
N GLU A 101 8.07 5.58 2.65
CA GLU A 101 7.47 6.29 1.53
C GLU A 101 8.23 7.59 1.21
N ALA A 102 8.56 8.40 2.22
CA ALA A 102 9.35 9.62 2.05
C ALA A 102 10.76 9.34 1.49
N GLN A 103 11.40 8.24 1.91
CA GLN A 103 12.69 7.83 1.36
C GLN A 103 12.58 7.41 -0.10
N LEU A 104 11.53 6.70 -0.50
CA LEU A 104 11.31 6.37 -1.91
C LEU A 104 11.13 7.63 -2.77
N PHE A 105 10.42 8.64 -2.27
CA PHE A 105 10.32 9.93 -2.95
C PHE A 105 11.66 10.68 -3.02
N THR A 106 12.44 10.65 -1.94
CA THR A 106 13.76 11.29 -1.92
C THR A 106 14.73 10.64 -2.91
N LEU A 107 14.69 9.31 -3.02
CA LEU A 107 15.60 8.54 -3.86
C LEU A 107 15.17 8.47 -5.33
N PHE A 108 13.86 8.43 -5.61
CA PHE A 108 13.31 8.12 -6.94
C PHE A 108 12.21 9.06 -7.40
N GLY A 109 11.74 9.97 -6.55
CA GLY A 109 10.72 10.95 -6.89
C GLY A 109 11.26 12.01 -7.84
N ASP A 110 10.33 12.73 -8.47
CA ASP A 110 10.66 13.90 -9.28
C ASP A 110 10.77 15.12 -8.36
N LEU A 111 11.97 15.72 -8.29
CA LEU A 111 12.24 16.90 -7.46
C LEU A 111 11.35 18.10 -7.80
N ASN A 112 10.80 18.14 -9.02
CA ASN A 112 9.93 19.22 -9.47
C ASN A 112 8.48 19.07 -9.02
N GLU A 113 8.06 17.89 -8.57
CA GLU A 113 6.69 17.68 -8.08
C GLU A 113 6.53 17.85 -6.58
N VAL A 114 7.59 17.55 -5.81
CA VAL A 114 7.61 17.79 -4.36
C VAL A 114 7.41 19.28 -4.04
N ARG A 115 7.80 20.18 -4.95
CA ARG A 115 7.69 21.64 -4.82
C ARG A 115 6.34 22.24 -5.23
N LYS A 116 5.37 21.44 -5.68
CA LYS A 116 4.06 21.92 -6.20
C LYS A 116 2.86 21.59 -5.30
N SER A 117 3.08 21.08 -4.10
CA SER A 117 2.00 20.76 -3.14
C SER A 117 2.01 21.66 -1.88
N GLU A 118 2.62 22.85 -1.96
CA GLU A 118 2.51 23.90 -0.93
C GLU A 118 1.36 24.87 -1.26
#